data_AF-A0A972Y420-F1
#
_entry.id   AF-A0A972Y420-F1
#
_cell.length_a   1.000
_cell.length_b   1.000
_cell.length_c   1.000
_cell.angle_alpha   90.00
_cell.angle_beta   90.00
_cell.angle_gamma   90.00
#
_symmetry.space_group_name_H-M   'P 1'
#
loop_
_entity.id
_entity.type
_entity.pdbx_description
1 polymer ?
#
loop_
_entity_poly.entity_id
_entity_poly.type
_entity_poly.pdbx_seq_one_letter_code
_entity_poly.pdbx_strand_id
1 'polypeptide(L)' 'MIIFQEGSSEFHISAKEESKILFLSGAPIRENVVSYGPYVMNTQTEIMEALRDYQQGKMGYLSRD' A
#
# COMPACT_ATOMS: atom_id res chain seq x y z
N MET A 1 7.77 0.25 -15.32
CA MET A 1 6.90 -0.53 -14.41
C MET A 1 6.24 -1.62 -15.21
N ILE A 2 6.36 -2.88 -14.79
CA ILE A 2 5.71 -4.03 -15.44
C ILE A 2 4.72 -4.59 -14.42
N ILE A 3 3.49 -4.87 -14.84
CA ILE A 3 2.44 -5.47 -14.00
C ILE A 3 2.16 -6.87 -14.55
N PHE A 4 2.32 -7.87 -13.69
CA PHE A 4 1.98 -9.26 -14.02
C PHE A 4 0.51 -9.54 -13.67
N GLN A 5 -0.16 -10.30 -14.52
CA GLN A 5 -1.52 -10.77 -14.23
C GLN A 5 -1.49 -11.93 -13.23
N GLU A 6 -2.53 -12.03 -12.40
CA GLU A 6 -2.71 -13.15 -11.47
C GLU A 6 -2.68 -14.48 -12.24
N GLY A 7 -1.96 -15.48 -11.70
CA GLY A 7 -1.79 -16.79 -12.34
C GLY A 7 -0.61 -16.90 -13.31
N SER A 8 0.15 -15.83 -13.55
CA SER A 8 1.43 -15.92 -14.28
C SER A 8 2.45 -16.68 -13.42
N SER A 9 2.96 -17.82 -13.90
CA SER A 9 3.84 -18.70 -13.12
C SER A 9 5.34 -18.39 -13.25
N GLU A 10 5.75 -17.69 -14.31
CA GLU A 10 7.16 -17.46 -14.61
C GLU A 10 7.37 -16.19 -15.42
N PHE A 11 8.48 -15.48 -15.18
CA PHE A 11 8.96 -14.39 -16.02
C PHE A 11 10.50 -14.41 -16.07
N HIS A 12 11.06 -13.92 -17.17
CA HIS A 12 12.51 -13.81 -17.35
C HIS A 12 12.92 -12.34 -17.45
N ILE A 13 13.97 -11.96 -16.74
CA ILE A 13 14.56 -10.61 -16.83
C ILE A 13 16.01 -10.75 -17.28
N SER A 14 16.40 -9.98 -18.29
CA SER A 14 17.78 -9.81 -18.70
C SER A 14 18.17 -8.34 -18.65
N ALA A 15 19.39 -8.06 -18.20
CA ALA A 15 19.97 -6.72 -18.13
C ALA A 15 21.22 -6.67 -19.03
N LYS A 16 21.37 -5.58 -19.80
CA LYS A 16 22.53 -5.35 -20.67
C LYS A 16 23.70 -4.70 -19.95
N GLU A 17 23.46 -4.17 -18.75
CA GLU A 17 24.39 -3.43 -17.91
C GLU A 17 23.99 -3.57 -16.44
N GLU A 18 24.83 -3.09 -15.52
CA GLU A 18 24.55 -3.15 -14.08
C GLU A 18 23.22 -2.47 -13.75
N SER A 19 22.33 -3.21 -13.10
CA SER A 19 20.94 -2.79 -12.89
C SER A 19 20.46 -3.18 -11.49
N LYS A 20 19.62 -2.33 -10.89
CA LYS A 20 18.92 -2.61 -9.62
C LYS A 20 17.42 -2.76 -9.90
N ILE A 21 16.83 -3.85 -9.44
CA ILE A 21 15.43 -4.20 -9.68
C ILE A 21 14.73 -4.45 -8.35
N LEU A 22 13.51 -3.94 -8.21
CA LEU A 22 12.58 -4.27 -7.12
C LEU A 22 11.43 -5.10 -7.69
N PHE A 23 11.28 -6.33 -7.20
CA PHE A 23 10.16 -7.20 -7.52
C PHE A 23 9.27 -7.34 -6.28
N LEU A 24 7.97 -7.09 -6.45
CA LEU A 24 6.96 -7.19 -5.40
C LEU A 24 5.86 -8.13 -5.88
N SER A 25 5.51 -9.10 -5.04
CA SER A 25 4.40 -10.03 -5.26
C SER A 25 3.65 -10.26 -3.95
N GLY A 26 2.36 -10.55 -4.05
CA GLY A 26 1.49 -10.80 -2.90
C GLY A 26 0.14 -11.34 -3.33
N ALA A 27 -0.51 -12.08 -2.44
CA ALA A 27 -1.88 -12.55 -2.68
C ALA A 27 -2.84 -11.35 -2.68
N PRO A 28 -3.82 -11.30 -3.61
CA PRO A 28 -4.84 -10.26 -3.58
C PRO A 28 -5.63 -10.30 -2.27
N ILE A 29 -5.73 -9.16 -1.57
CA ILE A 29 -6.52 -9.02 -0.33
C ILE A 29 -8.03 -9.10 -0.63
N ARG A 30 -8.44 -8.70 -1.84
CA ARG A 30 -9.85 -8.71 -2.32
C ARG A 30 -10.81 -7.90 -1.47
N GLU A 31 -10.32 -6.81 -0.90
CA GLU A 31 -11.13 -5.82 -0.20
C GLU A 31 -11.23 -4.52 -0.99
N ASN A 32 -12.27 -3.74 -0.73
CA ASN A 32 -12.36 -2.39 -1.27
C ASN A 32 -11.20 -1.54 -0.74
N VAL A 33 -10.70 -0.65 -1.59
CA VAL A 33 -9.62 0.28 -1.24
C VAL A 33 -10.14 1.70 -1.46
N VAL A 34 -10.23 2.47 -0.39
CA VAL A 34 -10.56 3.89 -0.38
C VAL A 34 -9.40 4.63 0.26
N SER A 35 -8.88 5.66 -0.41
CA SER A 35 -7.72 6.41 0.08
C SER A 35 -7.99 7.92 0.13
N TYR A 36 -7.47 8.57 1.17
CA TYR A 36 -7.49 10.02 1.32
C TYR A 36 -6.26 10.49 2.09
N GLY A 37 -5.35 11.18 1.41
CA GLY A 37 -4.09 11.62 2.00
C GLY A 37 -3.27 10.44 2.55
N PRO A 38 -2.89 10.43 3.84
CA PRO A 38 -2.10 9.36 4.44
C PRO A 38 -2.94 8.14 4.90
N TYR A 39 -4.26 8.14 4.67
CA TYR A 39 -5.17 7.10 5.17
C TYR A 39 -5.68 6.22 4.03
N VAL A 40 -5.67 4.91 4.24
CA VAL A 40 -6.22 3.89 3.35
C VAL A 40 -7.12 2.97 4.17
N MET A 41 -8.40 2.86 3.80
CA MET A 41 -9.44 2.07 4.47
C MET A 41 -10.31 1.34 3.43
N ASN A 42 -11.34 0.62 3.88
CA ASN A 42 -12.24 -0.11 2.99
C ASN A 42 -13.47 0.72 2.58
N THR A 43 -13.86 1.75 3.35
CA THR A 43 -15.03 2.59 3.10
C THR A 43 -14.77 4.09 3.32
N GLN A 44 -15.64 4.95 2.75
CA GLN A 44 -15.56 6.40 2.96
C GLN A 44 -15.85 6.80 4.42
N THR A 45 -16.70 6.04 5.12
CA THR A 45 -17.02 6.28 6.54
C THR A 45 -15.79 6.08 7.42
N GLU A 46 -15.05 5.00 7.22
CA GLU A 46 -13.80 4.73 7.96
C GLU A 46 -12.74 5.80 7.72
N ILE A 47 -12.66 6.36 6.50
CA ILE A 47 -11.79 7.52 6.22
C ILE A 47 -12.22 8.74 7.06
N MET A 48 -13.52 9.03 7.15
CA MET A 48 -14.02 10.15 7.96
C MET A 48 -13.78 9.95 9.45
N GLU A 49 -13.87 8.71 9.93
CA GLU A 49 -13.53 8.33 11.30
C GLU A 49 -12.04 8.52 11.57
N ALA A 50 -11.16 8.04 10.69
CA ALA A 50 -9.72 8.21 10.82
C ALA A 50 -9.31 9.70 10.86
N LEU A 51 -9.94 10.54 10.03
CA LEU A 51 -9.72 11.99 10.05
C LEU A 51 -10.18 12.62 11.37
N ARG A 52 -11.33 12.20 11.90
CA ARG A 52 -11.83 12.67 13.20
C ARG A 52 -10.89 12.26 14.33
N ASP A 53 -10.42 11.02 14.34
CA ASP A 53 -9.50 10.52 15.35
C ASP A 53 -8.15 11.25 15.30
N TYR A 54 -7.67 11.59 14.10
CA TYR A 54 -6.50 12.44 13.92
C TYR A 54 -6.71 13.83 14.52
N GLN A 55 -7.83 14.48 14.19
CA GLN A 55 -8.19 15.80 14.73
C GLN A 55 -8.36 15.79 16.25
N GLN A 56 -8.76 14.64 16.82
CA GLN A 56 -8.89 14.44 18.27
C GLN A 56 -7.56 14.03 18.95
N GLY A 57 -6.46 13.92 18.21
CA GLY A 57 -5.15 13.56 18.76
C GLY A 57 -5.04 12.10 19.20
N LYS A 58 -5.87 11.20 18.66
CA LYS A 58 -5.89 9.77 19.02
C LYS A 58 -4.87 8.91 18.26
N MET A 59 -3.94 9.51 17.53
CA MET A 59 -2.93 8.79 16.73
C MET A 59 -1.70 8.34 17.54
N GLY A 60 -1.81 8.35 18.87
CA GLY A 60 -0.68 8.20 19.76
C GLY A 60 0.18 9.45 19.82
N TYR A 61 1.31 9.36 20.53
CA TYR A 61 2.28 10.43 20.67
C TYR A 61 3.66 9.86 20.34
N LEU A 62 4.52 10.69 19.75
CA LEU A 62 5.91 10.32 19.51
C LEU A 62 6.69 10.52 20.81
N SER A 63 6.96 9.43 21.53
CA SER A 63 7.88 9.45 22.67
C SER A 63 9.27 9.90 22.20
N ARG A 64 9.87 10.84 22.92
CA ARG A 64 11.28 11.19 22.75
C ARG A 64 12.09 10.37 23.76
N ASP A 65 12.84 9.40 23.26
CA ASP A 65 14.03 8.88 23.96
C ASP A 65 15.27 9.56 23.39
#